data_AF-A0A843IUB6-F1
#
_entry.id   AF-A0A843IUB6-F1
#
_cell.length_a   1.000
_cell.length_b   1.000
_cell.length_c   1.000
_cell.angle_alpha   90.00
_cell.angle_beta   90.00
_cell.angle_gamma   90.00
#
_symmetry.space_group_name_H-M   'P 1'
#
loop_
_entity.id
_entity.type
_entity.pdbx_description
1 polymer ?
#
loop_
_entity_poly.entity_id
_entity_poly.type
_entity_poly.pdbx_seq_one_letter_code
_entity_poly.pdbx_strand_id
1 'polypeptide(L)'
;ADIEKSKIGVWLQVVNTEGLSVLTAYSAGKFEPERVADAFEESGVLSKSDGVVIVPGLVTRMSGKLQEIIGRKVIVGTNESRDIPKHLRSITQ
;
A
#
# COMPACT_ATOMS: atom_id res chain seq x y z
N ALA A 1 3.43 8.94 11.88
CA ALA A 1 3.43 8.46 13.28
C ALA A 1 3.75 6.96 13.38
N ASP A 2 2.89 6.03 12.95
CA ASP A 2 3.18 4.60 13.19
C ASP A 2 4.35 4.07 12.36
N ILE A 3 4.40 4.38 11.06
CA ILE A 3 5.55 4.03 10.19
C ILE A 3 6.88 4.56 10.77
N GLU A 4 6.88 5.78 11.27
CA GLU A 4 8.08 6.43 11.84
C GLU A 4 8.61 5.69 13.08
N LYS A 5 7.72 5.11 13.91
CA LYS A 5 8.11 4.26 15.05
C LYS A 5 8.85 2.99 14.62
N SER A 6 8.74 2.57 13.36
CA SER A 6 9.50 1.44 12.84
C SER A 6 10.99 1.75 12.69
N LYS A 7 11.35 3.02 12.52
CA LYS A 7 12.70 3.50 12.14
C LYS A 7 13.22 2.90 10.82
N ILE A 8 12.33 2.39 9.98
CA ILE A 8 12.64 1.87 8.65
C ILE A 8 12.21 2.92 7.62
N GLY A 9 13.11 3.29 6.73
CA GLY A 9 12.81 4.21 5.62
C GLY A 9 11.87 3.54 4.63
N VAL A 10 10.68 4.10 4.42
CA VAL A 10 9.69 3.58 3.48
C VAL A 10 9.03 4.73 2.73
N TRP A 11 8.49 4.41 1.56
CA TRP A 11 7.62 5.31 0.81
C TRP A 11 6.17 5.06 1.20
N LEU A 12 5.44 6.12 1.53
CA LEU A 12 4.00 6.05 1.77
C LEU A 12 3.26 6.67 0.58
N GLN A 13 2.59 5.82 -0.20
CA GLN A 13 1.71 6.28 -1.27
C GLN A 13 0.34 6.60 -0.69
N VAL A 14 -0.11 7.84 -0.85
CA VAL A 14 -1.47 8.27 -0.51
C VAL A 14 -2.27 8.35 -1.81
N VAL A 15 -3.34 7.57 -1.90
CA VAL A 15 -4.26 7.58 -3.05
C VAL A 15 -5.40 8.53 -2.75
N ASN A 16 -5.76 9.39 -3.70
CA ASN A 16 -6.87 10.31 -3.52
C ASN A 16 -8.21 9.55 -3.58
N THR A 17 -8.80 9.32 -2.41
CA THR A 17 -10.10 8.66 -2.24
C THR A 17 -11.22 9.66 -1.87
N GLU A 18 -11.00 10.96 -2.10
CA GLU A 18 -11.90 12.05 -1.70
C GLU A 18 -12.11 12.11 -0.17
N GLY A 19 -11.09 11.74 0.60
CA GLY A 19 -11.12 11.78 2.07
C GLY A 19 -11.87 10.62 2.73
N LEU A 20 -12.19 9.56 1.98
CA LEU A 20 -12.83 8.35 2.53
C LEU A 20 -11.81 7.43 3.19
N SER A 21 -12.26 6.67 4.20
CA SER A 21 -11.49 5.61 4.82
C SER A 21 -11.25 4.44 3.84
N VAL A 22 -10.24 3.61 4.11
CA VAL A 22 -9.81 2.52 3.20
C VAL A 22 -10.98 1.60 2.81
N LEU A 23 -11.73 1.09 3.79
CA LEU A 23 -12.86 0.18 3.52
C LEU A 23 -14.00 0.87 2.78
N THR A 24 -14.32 2.12 3.14
CA THR A 24 -15.38 2.88 2.48
C THR A 24 -15.00 3.21 1.05
N ALA A 25 -13.76 3.63 0.81
CA ALA A 25 -13.24 3.91 -0.52
C ALA A 25 -13.22 2.64 -1.38
N TYR A 26 -12.81 1.50 -0.83
CA TYR A 26 -12.84 0.21 -1.51
C TYR A 26 -14.28 -0.19 -1.89
N SER A 27 -15.21 -0.10 -0.93
CA SER A 27 -16.62 -0.44 -1.16
C SER A 27 -17.31 0.50 -2.16
N ALA A 28 -16.85 1.74 -2.26
CA ALA A 28 -17.31 2.73 -3.21
C ALA A 28 -16.64 2.63 -4.59
N GLY A 29 -15.75 1.65 -4.82
CA GLY A 29 -14.99 1.51 -6.07
C GLY A 29 -13.98 2.65 -6.30
N LYS A 30 -13.64 3.39 -5.25
CA LYS A 30 -12.69 4.51 -5.30
C LYS A 30 -11.26 4.12 -4.97
N PHE A 31 -11.06 2.90 -4.48
CA PHE A 31 -9.76 2.34 -4.12
C PHE A 31 -9.54 1.00 -4.84
N GLU A 32 -9.58 1.03 -6.18
CA GLU A 32 -9.38 -0.13 -7.05
C GLU A 32 -7.91 -0.26 -7.50
N PRO A 33 -7.46 -1.47 -7.88
CA PRO A 33 -6.09 -1.72 -8.37
C PRO A 33 -5.61 -0.73 -9.44
N GLU A 34 -6.47 -0.38 -10.39
CA GLU A 34 -6.18 0.55 -11.47
C GLU A 34 -5.87 1.95 -10.93
N ARG A 35 -6.71 2.48 -10.04
CA ARG A 35 -6.48 3.80 -9.44
C ARG A 35 -5.22 3.85 -8.59
N VAL A 36 -4.91 2.74 -7.91
CA VAL A 36 -3.67 2.64 -7.13
C VAL A 36 -2.46 2.61 -8.06
N ALA A 37 -2.55 1.91 -9.20
CA ALA A 37 -1.52 1.90 -10.22
C ALA A 37 -1.31 3.29 -10.85
N ASP A 38 -2.38 3.99 -11.23
CA ASP A 38 -2.32 5.36 -11.74
C ASP A 38 -1.61 6.28 -10.73
N ALA A 39 -1.97 6.18 -9.44
CA ALA A 39 -1.32 6.96 -8.38
C ALA A 39 0.18 6.65 -8.20
N PHE A 40 0.60 5.42 -8.51
CA PHE A 40 2.02 5.04 -8.51
C PHE A 40 2.77 5.59 -9.73
N GLU A 41 2.13 5.64 -10.89
CA GLU A 41 2.70 6.28 -12.08
C GLU A 41 2.85 7.78 -11.87
N GLU A 42 1.80 8.46 -11.37
CA GLU A 42 1.82 9.90 -11.08
C GLU A 42 2.90 10.27 -10.07
N SER A 43 3.10 9.46 -9.03
CA SER A 43 4.13 9.74 -8.01
C SER A 43 5.55 9.36 -8.45
N GLY A 44 5.65 8.51 -9.47
CA GLY A 44 6.90 7.91 -9.92
C GLY A 44 7.60 7.10 -8.82
N VAL A 45 6.88 6.62 -7.80
CA VAL A 45 7.51 5.93 -6.65
C VAL A 45 8.13 4.60 -7.07
N LEU A 46 7.59 3.96 -8.11
CA LEU A 46 8.09 2.66 -8.59
C LEU A 46 9.51 2.76 -9.14
N SER A 47 9.94 3.92 -9.65
CA SER A 47 11.33 4.14 -10.09
C SER A 47 12.27 4.59 -8.97
N LYS A 48 11.73 5.02 -7.82
CA LYS A 48 12.51 5.50 -6.65
C LYS A 48 12.89 4.40 -5.68
N SER A 49 12.22 3.24 -5.76
CA SER A 49 12.46 2.12 -4.85
C SER A 49 12.09 0.82 -5.55
N ASP A 50 12.94 -0.19 -5.41
CA ASP A 50 12.66 -1.58 -5.84
C ASP A 50 12.00 -2.42 -4.74
N GLY A 51 11.54 -1.77 -3.67
CA GLY A 51 10.91 -2.43 -2.53
C GLY A 51 9.58 -3.10 -2.88
N VAL A 52 9.18 -4.06 -2.04
CA VAL A 52 7.85 -4.67 -2.14
C VAL A 52 6.75 -3.65 -1.86
N VAL A 53 5.63 -3.76 -2.56
CA VAL A 53 4.45 -2.93 -2.30
C VAL A 53 3.62 -3.59 -1.21
N ILE A 54 3.24 -2.83 -0.19
CA ILE A 54 2.44 -3.33 0.92
C ILE A 54 1.04 -2.73 0.81
N VAL A 55 0.02 -3.58 0.67
CA VAL A 55 -1.38 -3.15 0.68
C VAL A 55 -1.99 -3.31 2.07
N PRO A 56 -2.97 -2.50 2.47
CA PRO A 56 -3.66 -2.68 3.74
C PRO A 56 -4.34 -4.07 3.80
N GLY A 57 -4.32 -4.72 4.97
CA GLY A 57 -4.90 -6.06 5.13
C GLY A 57 -6.39 -6.13 4.81
N LEU A 58 -7.10 -5.03 5.05
CA LEU A 58 -8.53 -4.85 4.77
C LEU A 58 -8.90 -4.97 3.28
N VAL A 59 -7.94 -4.83 2.37
CA VAL A 59 -8.15 -4.86 0.91
C VAL A 59 -7.32 -5.97 0.24
N THR A 60 -7.08 -7.06 0.95
CA THR A 60 -6.28 -8.21 0.48
C THR A 60 -6.66 -8.67 -0.94
N ARG A 61 -7.96 -8.64 -1.28
CA ARG A 61 -8.47 -9.08 -2.60
C ARG A 61 -7.88 -8.31 -3.78
N MET A 62 -7.48 -7.05 -3.57
CA MET A 62 -6.96 -6.20 -4.64
C MET A 62 -5.48 -6.51 -4.97
N SER A 63 -4.76 -7.19 -4.08
CA SER A 63 -3.31 -7.41 -4.17
C SER A 63 -2.88 -8.16 -5.43
N GLY A 64 -3.61 -9.20 -5.82
CA GLY A 64 -3.28 -10.02 -6.99
C GLY A 64 -3.33 -9.21 -8.28
N LYS A 65 -4.47 -8.57 -8.53
CA LYS A 65 -4.66 -7.72 -9.71
C LYS A 65 -3.70 -6.54 -9.73
N LEU A 66 -3.46 -5.90 -8.59
CA LEU A 66 -2.51 -4.81 -8.49
C LEU A 66 -1.10 -5.27 -8.87
N GLN A 67 -0.64 -6.42 -8.33
CA GLN A 67 0.67 -6.99 -8.66
C GLN A 67 0.83 -7.24 -10.16
N GLU A 68 -0.20 -7.74 -10.84
CA GLU A 68 -0.19 -7.95 -12.29
C GLU A 68 -0.05 -6.62 -13.05
N ILE A 69 -0.76 -5.57 -12.62
CA ILE A 69 -0.71 -4.25 -13.27
C ILE A 69 0.66 -3.59 -13.09
N ILE A 70 1.18 -3.56 -11.85
CA ILE A 70 2.44 -2.85 -11.55
C ILE A 70 3.69 -3.69 -11.84
N GLY A 71 3.53 -4.98 -12.14
CA GLY A 71 4.63 -5.91 -12.38
C GLY A 71 5.58 -6.09 -11.19
N ARG A 72 5.12 -5.81 -9.97
CA ARG A 72 5.94 -5.77 -8.75
C ARG A 72 5.29 -6.56 -7.64
N LYS A 73 6.12 -7.21 -6.81
CA LYS A 73 5.67 -8.01 -5.68
C LYS A 73 4.80 -7.17 -4.73
N VAL A 74 3.54 -7.57 -4.59
CA VAL A 74 2.60 -7.00 -3.62
C VAL A 74 2.44 -7.99 -2.47
N ILE A 75 2.58 -7.49 -1.25
CA ILE A 75 2.30 -8.25 -0.02
C ILE A 75 1.14 -7.61 0.74
N VAL A 76 0.42 -8.45 1.46
CA VAL A 76 -0.66 -8.02 2.35
C VAL A 76 -0.04 -7.59 3.67
N GLY A 77 -0.28 -6.35 4.05
CA GLY A 77 0.12 -5.76 5.32
C GLY A 77 -0.85 -6.09 6.46
N THR A 78 -0.82 -5.26 7.49
CA THR A 78 -1.66 -5.42 8.67
C THR A 78 -3.04 -4.78 8.48
N ASN A 79 -4.03 -5.23 9.26
CA ASN A 79 -5.35 -4.59 9.31
C ASN A 79 -5.31 -3.26 10.08
N GLU A 80 -4.43 -3.18 11.07
CA GLU A 80 -4.27 -2.04 11.96
C GLU A 80 -2.93 -1.33 11.71
N SER A 81 -2.93 0.01 11.72
CA SER A 81 -1.71 0.80 11.50
C SER A 81 -0.67 0.59 12.60
N ARG A 82 -1.12 0.25 13.81
CA ARG A 82 -0.29 0.07 15.01
C ARG A 82 0.66 -1.12 14.89
N ASP A 83 0.31 -2.10 14.06
CA ASP A 83 1.12 -3.31 13.83
C ASP A 83 2.13 -3.15 12.68
N ILE A 84 2.06 -2.06 11.91
CA ILE A 84 2.98 -1.76 10.80
C ILE A 84 4.46 -1.86 11.26
N PRO A 85 4.89 -1.29 12.40
CA PRO A 85 6.28 -1.39 12.82
C PRO A 85 6.77 -2.83 13.01
N LYS A 86 5.91 -3.70 13.53
CA LYS A 86 6.24 -5.12 13.73
C LYS A 86 6.30 -5.86 12.41
N HIS A 87 5.34 -5.59 11.52
CA HIS A 87 5.29 -6.18 10.18
C HIS A 87 6.50 -5.76 9.33
N LEU A 88 6.83 -4.47 9.29
CA LEU A 88 7.99 -3.94 8.57
C LEU A 88 9.29 -4.60 9.04
N ARG A 89 9.50 -4.74 10.35
CA ARG A 89 10.68 -5.45 10.87
C ARG A 89 10.75 -6.90 10.40
N SER A 90 9.62 -7.60 10.34
CA SER A 90 9.57 -9.00 9.91
C SER A 90 9.86 -9.21 8.43
N ILE A 91 9.64 -8.20 7.57
CA ILE A 91 9.89 -8.30 6.12
C ILE A 91 11.27 -7.78 5.72
N THR A 92 11.90 -6.94 6.55
CA THR A 92 13.23 -6.37 6.30
C THR A 92 14.35 -7.06 7.08
N GLN A 93 14.02 -7.98 7.99
CA GLN A 93 15.00 -8.81 8.72
C GLN A 93 15.37 -10.09 7.97
#